data_AF-A0A4U8VS37-F1
#
_entry.id   AF-A0A4U8VS37-F1
#
_cell.length_a   1.000
_cell.length_b   1.000
_cell.length_c   1.000
_cell.angle_alpha   90.00
_cell.angle_beta   90.00
_cell.angle_gamma   90.00
#
_symmetry.space_group_name_H-M   'P 1'
#
loop_
_entity.id
_entity.type
_entity.pdbx_description
1 polymer ?
#
loop_
_entity_poly.entity_id
_entity_poly.type
_entity_poly.pdbx_seq_one_letter_code
_entity_poly.pdbx_strand_id
1 'polypeptide(L)'
;MKSQSPHDASDYIGPATVVIATDDVEVQVELRGYFQPIDGRFSWYGRIRQNDELDNLLGGRRRSVLIRTSTGEAPATIGDRDFWGRYRVQGRGRPPYHVPTTLEEVEATQS
;
A
#
# COMPACT_ATOMS: atom_id res chain seq x y z
N MET A 1 12.02 1.02 27.17
CA MET A 1 12.26 0.31 25.90
C MET A 1 10.91 0.13 25.22
N LYS A 2 10.61 0.87 24.13
CA LYS A 2 9.31 0.76 23.45
C LYS A 2 9.36 -0.45 22.52
N SER A 3 8.61 -1.50 22.87
CA SER A 3 8.38 -2.69 22.05
C SER A 3 7.60 -2.28 20.82
N GLN A 4 8.31 -1.98 19.72
CA GLN A 4 7.69 -1.78 18.41
C GLN A 4 7.19 -3.15 17.96
N SER A 5 5.92 -3.45 18.23
CA SER A 5 5.24 -4.60 17.64
C SER A 5 5.32 -4.44 16.11
N PRO A 6 5.79 -5.44 15.35
CA PRO A 6 6.01 -5.32 13.90
C PRO A 6 4.73 -5.11 13.06
N HIS A 7 3.58 -4.91 13.71
CA HIS A 7 2.27 -4.63 13.11
C HIS A 7 1.81 -3.16 13.25
N ASP A 8 2.51 -2.34 14.05
CA ASP A 8 2.13 -0.94 14.38
C ASP A 8 2.69 0.11 13.40
N ALA A 9 3.09 -0.33 12.20
CA ALA A 9 3.90 0.46 11.28
C ALA A 9 3.26 0.69 9.90
N SER A 10 2.00 0.29 9.72
CA SER A 10 1.24 0.47 8.48
C SER A 10 0.15 1.52 8.70
N ASP A 11 0.12 2.56 7.88
CA ASP A 11 -0.86 3.65 8.01
C ASP A 11 -2.25 3.25 7.48
N TYR A 12 -2.32 2.21 6.64
CA TYR A 12 -3.57 1.70 6.09
C TYR A 12 -3.50 0.19 5.91
N ILE A 13 -4.49 -0.51 6.45
CA ILE A 13 -4.69 -1.95 6.26
C ILE A 13 -6.14 -2.14 5.85
N GLY A 14 -6.36 -2.63 4.63
CA GLY A 14 -7.73 -2.80 4.15
C GLY A 14 -7.85 -3.24 2.70
N PRO A 15 -9.11 -3.36 2.22
CA PRO A 15 -9.40 -3.74 0.86
C PRO A 15 -9.01 -2.62 -0.11
N ALA A 16 -8.36 -2.99 -1.21
CA ALA A 16 -8.07 -2.12 -2.33
C ALA A 16 -8.30 -2.88 -3.64
N THR A 17 -8.54 -2.15 -4.71
CA THR A 17 -8.63 -2.69 -6.06
C THR A 17 -7.32 -2.35 -6.79
N VAL A 18 -6.65 -3.37 -7.29
CA VAL A 18 -5.50 -3.21 -8.18
C VAL A 18 -6.02 -3.22 -9.61
N VAL A 19 -5.90 -2.09 -10.30
CA VAL A 19 -6.22 -1.98 -11.72
C VAL A 19 -4.97 -2.24 -12.54
N ILE A 20 -4.98 -3.31 -13.33
CA ILE A 20 -3.89 -3.71 -14.23
C ILE A 20 -4.42 -3.64 -15.66
N ALA A 21 -3.98 -2.65 -16.43
CA ALA A 21 -4.53 -2.37 -17.76
C ALA A 21 -6.05 -2.17 -17.75
N THR A 22 -6.83 -3.21 -18.03
CA THR A 22 -8.31 -3.19 -18.05
C THR A 22 -8.92 -4.12 -17.00
N ASP A 23 -8.10 -4.83 -16.22
CA ASP A 23 -8.53 -5.79 -15.20
C ASP A 23 -8.51 -5.15 -13.82
N ASP A 24 -9.58 -5.34 -13.06
CA ASP A 24 -9.76 -4.84 -11.70
C ASP A 24 -9.72 -6.02 -10.71
N VAL A 25 -8.71 -6.08 -9.84
CA VAL A 25 -8.53 -7.18 -8.88
C VAL A 25 -8.73 -6.69 -7.46
N GLU A 26 -9.68 -7.28 -6.73
CA GLU A 26 -9.88 -6.99 -5.32
C GLU A 26 -8.82 -7.68 -4.45
N VAL A 27 -8.08 -6.90 -3.67
CA VAL A 27 -6.97 -7.38 -2.85
C VAL A 27 -7.00 -6.78 -1.45
N GLN A 28 -6.26 -7.39 -0.53
CA GLN A 28 -5.98 -6.82 0.78
C GLN A 28 -4.58 -6.22 0.78
N VAL A 29 -4.47 -4.94 1.13
CA VAL A 29 -3.20 -4.21 1.13
C VAL A 29 -2.87 -3.66 2.51
N GLU A 30 -1.57 -3.59 2.76
CA GLU A 30 -0.98 -2.95 3.94
C GLU A 30 -0.07 -1.84 3.39
N LEU A 31 -0.51 -0.59 3.47
CA LEU A 31 0.18 0.57 2.92
C LEU A 31 0.74 1.47 4.02
N ARG A 32 1.84 2.13 3.70
CA ARG A 32 2.53 3.09 4.56
C ARG A 32 3.04 4.27 3.74
N GLY A 33 2.77 5.47 4.23
CA GLY A 33 3.18 6.73 3.64
C GLY A 33 4.39 7.27 4.36
N TYR A 34 5.28 7.93 3.64
CA TYR A 34 6.36 8.68 4.23
C TYR A 34 6.65 9.93 3.40
N PHE A 35 6.95 11.02 4.09
CA PHE A 35 7.39 12.25 3.44
C PHE A 35 8.89 12.17 3.16
N GLN A 36 9.29 12.35 1.89
CA GLN A 36 10.70 12.45 1.54
C GLN A 36 11.14 13.91 1.54
N PRO A 37 11.95 14.35 2.52
CA PRO A 37 12.38 15.75 2.62
C PRO A 37 13.36 16.14 1.49
N ILE A 38 14.04 15.17 0.89
CA ILE A 38 15.01 15.40 -0.18
C ILE A 38 14.33 15.96 -1.43
N ASP A 39 13.18 15.41 -1.81
CA ASP A 39 12.44 15.80 -3.02
C ASP A 39 11.15 16.58 -2.72
N GLY A 40 10.82 16.81 -1.44
CA GLY A 40 9.56 17.44 -1.01
C GLY A 40 8.30 16.65 -1.40
N ARG A 41 8.45 15.35 -1.71
CA ARG A 41 7.37 14.51 -2.25
C ARG A 41 6.95 13.46 -1.24
N PHE A 42 5.64 13.27 -1.14
CA PHE A 42 5.09 12.09 -0.48
C PHE A 42 5.36 10.85 -1.34
N SER A 43 5.92 9.82 -0.70
CA SER A 43 6.09 8.50 -1.27
C SER A 43 5.37 7.51 -0.37
N TRP A 44 4.84 6.44 -0.94
CA TRP A 44 4.19 5.42 -0.15
C TRP A 44 4.59 4.04 -0.65
N TYR A 45 4.59 3.08 0.24
CA TYR A 45 4.94 1.71 -0.06
C TYR A 45 4.10 0.78 0.79
N GLY A 46 4.00 -0.46 0.36
CA GLY A 46 3.18 -1.42 1.06
C GLY A 46 3.40 -2.83 0.58
N ARG A 47 2.53 -3.70 1.06
CA ARG A 47 2.45 -5.09 0.67
C ARG A 47 1.02 -5.43 0.29
N ILE A 48 0.89 -6.27 -0.73
CA ILE A 48 -0.37 -6.88 -1.12
C ILE A 48 -0.33 -8.31 -0.61
N ARG A 49 -1.39 -8.75 0.06
CA ARG A 49 -1.52 -10.14 0.52
C ARG A 49 -1.59 -11.09 -0.68
N GLN A 50 -1.34 -12.37 -0.42
CA GLN A 50 -1.45 -13.39 -1.46
C GLN A 50 -2.86 -13.36 -2.06
N ASN A 51 -2.92 -13.25 -3.38
CA ASN A 51 -4.14 -13.30 -4.16
C ASN A 51 -3.79 -14.01 -5.48
N ASP A 52 -4.49 -15.11 -5.77
CA ASP A 52 -4.19 -15.97 -6.92
C ASP A 52 -4.58 -15.31 -8.26
N GLU A 53 -5.61 -14.47 -8.27
CA GLU A 53 -6.00 -13.68 -9.44
C GLU A 53 -4.94 -12.64 -9.80
N LEU A 54 -4.45 -11.92 -8.79
CA LEU A 54 -3.35 -10.98 -8.95
C LEU A 54 -2.07 -11.70 -9.40
N ASP A 55 -1.79 -12.87 -8.83
CA ASP A 55 -0.62 -13.67 -9.18
C ASP A 55 -0.66 -14.14 -10.63
N ASN A 56 -1.83 -14.59 -11.12
CA ASN A 56 -2.04 -14.98 -12.51
C ASN A 56 -1.83 -13.80 -13.48
N LEU A 57 -2.28 -12.60 -13.12
CA LEU A 57 -2.13 -11.40 -13.95
C LEU A 57 -0.70 -10.86 -13.96
N LEU A 58 -0.01 -10.87 -12.82
CA LEU A 58 1.36 -10.38 -12.71
C LEU A 58 2.38 -11.40 -13.23
N GLY A 59 2.13 -12.70 -13.06
CA GLY A 59 3.04 -13.79 -13.40
C GLY A 59 4.41 -13.65 -12.72
N GLY A 60 4.44 -13.10 -11.49
CA GLY A 60 5.67 -12.83 -10.75
C GLY A 60 6.53 -11.68 -11.31
N ARG A 61 6.03 -10.88 -12.25
CA ARG A 61 6.80 -9.79 -12.89
C ARG A 61 6.44 -8.42 -12.32
N ARG A 62 7.41 -7.51 -12.33
CA ARG A 62 7.20 -6.10 -12.02
C ARG A 62 6.24 -5.44 -13.02
N ARG A 63 5.19 -4.79 -12.53
CA ARG A 63 4.16 -4.10 -13.34
C ARG A 63 3.76 -2.77 -12.73
N SER A 64 3.49 -1.79 -13.58
CA SER A 64 2.82 -0.54 -13.19
C SER A 64 1.32 -0.79 -13.12
N VAL A 65 0.70 -0.36 -12.02
CA VAL A 65 -0.71 -0.59 -11.71
C VAL A 65 -1.32 0.68 -11.13
N LEU A 66 -2.65 0.75 -11.06
CA LEU A 66 -3.34 1.74 -10.27
C LEU A 66 -3.86 1.07 -9.00
N ILE A 67 -3.60 1.63 -7.82
CA ILE A 67 -4.24 1.19 -6.58
C ILE A 67 -5.41 2.13 -6.32
N ARG A 68 -6.61 1.57 -6.33
CA ARG A 68 -7.85 2.28 -5.98
C ARG A 68 -8.33 1.78 -4.62
N THR A 69 -8.70 2.69 -3.74
CA THR A 69 -9.39 2.39 -2.49
C THR A 69 -10.72 3.14 -2.48
N SER A 70 -11.50 2.96 -1.41
CA SER A 70 -12.74 3.73 -1.19
C SER A 70 -12.55 5.25 -1.15
N THR A 71 -11.33 5.74 -0.90
CA THR A 71 -11.06 7.17 -0.70
C THR A 71 -10.34 7.84 -1.87
N GLY A 72 -9.85 7.07 -2.84
CA GLY A 72 -9.14 7.62 -3.99
C GLY A 72 -8.34 6.56 -4.75
N GLU A 73 -7.57 7.02 -5.74
CA GLU A 73 -6.74 6.18 -6.57
C GLU A 73 -5.37 6.80 -6.81
N ALA A 74 -4.35 5.95 -6.93
CA ALA A 74 -2.99 6.40 -7.16
C ALA A 74 -2.18 5.39 -7.97
N PRO A 75 -1.30 5.87 -8.85
CA PRO A 75 -0.41 5.00 -9.60
C PRO A 75 0.64 4.37 -8.67
N ALA A 76 0.86 3.09 -8.86
CA ALA A 76 1.82 2.30 -8.12
C ALA A 76 2.59 1.35 -9.03
N THR A 77 3.63 0.75 -8.50
CA THR A 77 4.37 -0.31 -9.15
C THR A 77 4.44 -1.49 -8.20
N ILE A 78 3.95 -2.63 -8.68
CA ILE A 78 4.12 -3.91 -8.02
C ILE A 78 5.47 -4.48 -8.45
N GLY A 79 6.30 -4.84 -7.48
CA GLY A 79 7.58 -5.51 -7.68
C GLY A 79 7.45 -7.02 -7.64
N ASP A 80 8.55 -7.69 -7.33
CA ASP A 80 8.61 -9.15 -7.24
C ASP A 80 7.76 -9.71 -6.09
N ARG A 81 7.30 -10.94 -6.32
CA ARG A 81 6.64 -11.81 -5.34
C ARG A 81 7.66 -12.28 -4.31
N ASP A 82 7.33 -12.22 -3.03
CA ASP A 82 8.15 -12.81 -1.97
C ASP A 82 7.91 -14.34 -1.85
N PHE A 83 8.75 -15.02 -1.05
CA PHE A 83 8.62 -16.48 -0.82
C PHE A 83 7.29 -16.89 -0.16
N TRP A 84 6.49 -15.94 0.33
CA TRP A 84 5.16 -16.14 0.94
C TRP A 84 4.02 -15.78 0.00
N GLY A 85 4.31 -15.45 -1.27
CA GLY A 85 3.30 -15.07 -2.24
C GLY A 85 2.72 -13.68 -2.08
N ARG A 86 3.37 -12.80 -1.32
CA ARG A 86 2.98 -11.40 -1.20
C ARG A 86 3.75 -10.55 -2.19
N TYR A 87 3.08 -9.53 -2.69
CA TYR A 87 3.66 -8.59 -3.63
C TYR A 87 4.05 -7.30 -2.93
N ARG A 88 5.23 -6.77 -3.24
CA ARG A 88 5.62 -5.43 -2.76
C ARG A 88 5.04 -4.38 -3.69
N VAL A 89 4.34 -3.40 -3.14
CA VAL A 89 3.81 -2.27 -3.89
C VAL A 89 4.50 -0.98 -3.45
N GLN A 90 4.77 -0.09 -4.41
CA GLN A 90 5.32 1.24 -4.15
C GLN A 90 4.63 2.25 -5.05
N GLY A 91 4.17 3.35 -4.49
CA GLY A 91 3.61 4.45 -5.23
C GLY A 91 4.27 5.77 -4.88
N ARG A 92 4.03 6.76 -5.73
CA ARG A 92 4.59 8.11 -5.60
C ARG A 92 3.43 9.10 -5.57
N GLY A 93 3.62 10.20 -4.84
CA GLY A 93 2.64 11.26 -4.71
C GLY A 93 1.65 11.02 -3.58
N ARG A 94 0.41 11.50 -3.78
CA ARG A 94 -0.64 11.42 -2.77
C ARG A 94 -1.07 9.95 -2.59
N PRO A 95 -0.98 9.38 -1.37
CA PRO A 95 -1.47 8.03 -1.14
C PRO A 95 -2.97 7.94 -1.44
N PRO A 96 -3.45 6.83 -2.02
CA PRO A 96 -4.86 6.62 -2.31
C PRO A 96 -5.61 6.17 -1.07
N TYR A 97 -5.26 6.67 0.11
CA TYR A 97 -5.95 6.40 1.38
C TYR A 97 -5.90 7.65 2.24
N HIS A 98 -6.87 7.80 3.15
CA HIS A 98 -6.83 8.86 4.13
C HIS A 98 -5.61 8.65 5.04
N VAL A 99 -4.61 9.52 4.91
CA VAL A 99 -3.52 9.61 5.88
C VAL A 99 -3.98 10.55 7.00
N PRO A 100 -4.08 10.09 8.26
CA PRO A 100 -4.27 11.00 9.37
C PRO A 100 -3.09 11.99 9.35
N THR A 101 -3.40 13.25 9.04
CA THR A 101 -2.38 14.28 8.76
C THR A 101 -2.02 15.07 10.02
N THR A 102 -2.58 14.69 11.16
CA THR A 102 -2.48 15.38 12.44
C THR A 102 -2.05 14.43 13.53
N LEU A 103 -1.03 14.86 14.29
CA LEU A 103 -0.45 14.13 15.43
C LEU A 103 -1.50 13.80 16.52
N GLU A 104 -2.61 14.53 16.55
CA GLU A 104 -3.72 14.33 17.49
C GLU A 104 -4.54 13.04 17.20
N GLU A 105 -4.52 12.51 15.97
CA GLU A 105 -5.34 11.35 15.60
C GLU A 105 -4.65 10.01 15.93
N VAL A 106 -3.31 10.00 16.04
CA VAL A 106 -2.55 8.83 16.52
C VAL A 106 -2.65 8.62 18.04
N GLU A 107 -3.05 9.64 18.80
CA GLU A 107 -3.23 9.53 20.26
C GLU A 107 -4.63 9.00 20.65
N ALA A 108 -5.62 9.10 19.75
CA ALA A 108 -7.02 8.76 20.06
C ALA A 108 -7.35 7.25 20.06
N THR A 109 -6.49 6.39 19.50
CA THR A 109 -6.66 4.92 19.56
C THR A 109 -5.93 4.28 20.74
N GLN A 110 -5.28 5.08 21.61
CA GLN A 110 -4.56 4.58 22.79
C GLN A 110 -5.36 4.66 24.10
N SER A 111 -6.68 4.89 24.06
CA SER A 111 -7.53 4.91 25.26
C SER A 111 -8.40 3.67 25.40
#